data_AF-A0ABD1IHA7-F1
#
_entry.id   AF-A0ABD1IHA7-F1
#
_cell.length_a   1.000
_cell.length_b   1.000
_cell.length_c   1.000
_cell.angle_alpha   90.00
_cell.angle_beta   90.00
_cell.angle_gamma   90.00
#
_symmetry.space_group_name_H-M   'P 1'
#
loop_
_entity.id
_entity.type
_entity.pdbx_description
1 polymer ?
#
loop_
_entity_poly.entity_id
_entity_poly.type
_entity_poly.pdbx_seq_one_letter_code
_entity_poly.pdbx_strand_id
1 'polypeptide(L)'
;MMDHIPFLHLVLFLFIIFAAQLSAYTSITDAVVGHPAGNGRTLLQIKKPCPVNIENLNYTIITSQCKGPNYPPEPCCSSLTELACPIASDLNDQTNDCDDQLFSYITTVGKYPPGLFSSICKDSERGLECHPATPPTPTPTPTPTTIANAATPIGIFPPIVIAPLLFPLHFFCVKILLLI
;
A
#
# COMPACT_ATOMS: atom_id res chain seq x y z
N MET A 1 -22.32 -61.37 8.52
CA MET A 1 -22.06 -60.75 7.20
C MET A 1 -22.90 -59.48 7.03
N MET A 2 -22.92 -58.56 8.01
CA MET A 2 -23.64 -57.27 7.90
C MET A 2 -22.80 -56.04 8.31
N ASP A 3 -21.58 -56.20 8.83
CA ASP A 3 -20.77 -55.08 9.37
C ASP A 3 -19.81 -54.43 8.35
N HIS A 4 -19.67 -54.99 7.14
CA HIS A 4 -18.80 -54.41 6.10
C HIS A 4 -19.47 -53.30 5.27
N ILE A 5 -20.81 -53.30 5.20
CA ILE A 5 -21.61 -52.33 4.45
C ILE A 5 -21.52 -50.90 5.05
N PRO A 6 -21.59 -50.67 6.39
CA PRO A 6 -21.48 -49.32 6.94
C PRO A 6 -20.08 -48.74 6.81
N PHE A 7 -19.03 -49.57 6.88
CA PHE A 7 -17.65 -49.12 6.71
C PHE A 7 -17.37 -48.67 5.27
N LEU A 8 -17.85 -49.44 4.29
CA LEU A 8 -17.75 -49.08 2.87
C LEU A 8 -18.51 -47.78 2.56
N HIS A 9 -19.72 -47.60 3.13
CA HIS A 9 -20.49 -46.37 2.95
C HIS A 9 -19.83 -45.16 3.61
N LEU A 10 -19.21 -45.33 4.79
CA LEU A 10 -18.46 -44.26 5.46
C LEU A 10 -17.28 -43.80 4.60
N VAL A 11 -16.50 -44.75 4.06
CA VAL A 11 -15.34 -44.43 3.20
C VAL A 11 -15.78 -43.75 1.90
N LEU A 12 -16.87 -44.22 1.28
CA LEU A 12 -17.42 -43.59 0.09
C LEU A 12 -17.92 -42.16 0.37
N PHE A 13 -18.59 -41.93 1.52
CA PHE A 13 -19.07 -40.61 1.92
C PHE A 13 -17.91 -39.62 2.14
N LEU A 14 -16.83 -40.06 2.79
CA LEU A 14 -15.62 -39.24 2.97
C LEU A 14 -14.94 -38.91 1.63
N PHE A 15 -14.93 -39.85 0.68
CA PHE A 15 -14.36 -39.63 -0.65
C PHE A 15 -15.17 -38.60 -1.46
N ILE A 16 -16.51 -38.61 -1.36
CA ILE A 16 -17.37 -37.62 -2.02
C ILE A 16 -17.18 -36.21 -1.43
N ILE A 17 -17.01 -36.09 -0.10
CA ILE A 17 -16.71 -34.80 0.54
C ILE A 17 -15.32 -34.27 0.10
N PHE A 18 -14.31 -35.15 0.01
CA PHE A 18 -12.99 -34.77 -0.47
C PHE A 18 -12.98 -34.37 -1.96
N ALA A 19 -13.75 -35.07 -2.79
CA ALA A 19 -13.91 -34.74 -4.21
C ALA A 19 -14.67 -33.41 -4.44
N ALA A 20 -15.61 -33.05 -3.56
CA ALA A 20 -16.33 -31.78 -3.64
C ALA A 20 -15.42 -30.57 -3.36
N GLN A 21 -14.36 -30.73 -2.56
CA GLN A 21 -13.34 -29.70 -2.40
C GLN A 21 -12.53 -29.49 -3.68
N LEU A 22 -12.40 -30.52 -4.55
CA LEU A 22 -11.67 -30.43 -5.81
C LEU A 22 -12.32 -29.50 -6.86
N SER A 23 -13.63 -29.31 -6.75
CA SER A 23 -14.41 -28.40 -7.61
C SER A 23 -14.47 -26.94 -7.11
N ALA A 24 -13.92 -26.62 -5.93
CA ALA A 24 -13.94 -25.26 -5.37
C ALA A 24 -12.64 -24.46 -5.61
N TYR A 25 -11.62 -25.06 -6.21
CA TYR A 25 -10.45 -24.35 -6.76
C TYR A 25 -10.50 -24.29 -8.29
N THR A 26 -11.66 -23.89 -8.81
CA THR A 26 -11.68 -23.03 -9.98
C THR A 26 -11.74 -21.61 -9.46
N SER A 27 -10.62 -20.91 -9.56
CA SER A 27 -10.47 -19.47 -9.42
C SER A 27 -11.75 -18.70 -9.76
N ILE A 28 -12.12 -17.77 -8.88
CA ILE A 28 -13.12 -16.72 -9.14
C ILE A 28 -12.71 -16.03 -10.44
N THR A 29 -13.37 -16.38 -11.55
CA THR A 29 -13.32 -15.60 -12.79
C THR A 29 -14.49 -14.64 -12.77
N ASP A 30 -14.12 -13.37 -12.70
CA ASP A 30 -14.92 -12.18 -12.90
C ASP A 30 -16.05 -12.39 -13.92
N ALA A 31 -17.28 -12.20 -13.45
CA ALA A 31 -18.43 -12.02 -14.31
C ALA A 31 -18.56 -10.52 -14.61
N VAL A 32 -17.78 -10.01 -15.57
CA VAL A 32 -18.12 -8.91 -16.48
C VAL A 32 -16.99 -8.71 -17.51
N VAL A 33 -17.39 -8.59 -18.77
CA VAL A 33 -16.57 -8.42 -20.00
C VAL A 33 -15.91 -9.69 -20.52
N GLY A 34 -16.59 -10.36 -21.45
CA GLY A 34 -16.03 -11.49 -22.18
C GLY A 34 -14.82 -11.11 -23.01
N HIS A 35 -13.74 -11.90 -22.93
CA HIS A 35 -12.80 -12.15 -24.02
C HIS A 35 -12.27 -13.59 -23.91
N PRO A 36 -12.20 -14.35 -25.02
CA PRO A 36 -11.78 -15.75 -25.02
C PRO A 36 -10.28 -15.90 -24.75
N ALA A 37 -9.93 -17.05 -24.16
CA ALA A 37 -8.59 -17.49 -23.81
C ALA A 37 -7.54 -17.22 -24.91
N GLY A 38 -6.50 -16.48 -24.56
CA GLY A 38 -5.34 -16.20 -25.40
C GLY A 38 -4.09 -15.97 -24.56
N ASN A 39 -3.08 -16.79 -24.79
CA ASN A 39 -1.80 -16.91 -24.10
C ASN A 39 -1.14 -15.58 -23.67
N GLY A 40 -0.70 -15.53 -22.40
CA GLY A 40 0.59 -14.99 -21.95
C GLY A 40 1.11 -13.70 -22.61
N ARG A 41 0.35 -12.61 -22.51
CA ARG A 41 0.87 -11.25 -22.77
C ARG A 41 0.56 -10.39 -21.56
N THR A 42 1.58 -10.08 -20.75
CA THR A 42 1.54 -8.89 -19.91
C THR A 42 1.22 -7.73 -20.85
N LEU A 43 0.05 -7.13 -20.73
CA LEU A 43 -0.19 -5.85 -21.37
C LEU A 43 0.76 -4.86 -20.69
N LEU A 44 1.92 -4.61 -21.31
CA LEU A 44 2.49 -3.27 -21.26
C LEU A 44 1.35 -2.41 -21.80
N GLN A 45 0.55 -1.82 -20.92
CA GLN A 45 -0.45 -0.86 -21.33
C GLN A 45 0.35 0.18 -22.11
N ILE A 46 0.16 0.23 -23.43
CA ILE A 46 0.88 1.18 -24.28
C ILE A 46 0.24 2.53 -23.98
N LYS A 47 0.78 3.17 -22.93
CA LYS A 47 0.45 4.53 -22.53
C LYS A 47 1.01 5.49 -23.58
N LYS A 48 0.32 6.61 -23.78
CA LYS A 48 0.83 7.71 -24.61
C LYS A 48 2.03 8.34 -23.92
N PRO A 49 2.98 8.91 -24.68
CA PRO A 49 4.07 9.66 -24.08
C PRO A 49 3.54 10.86 -23.30
N CYS A 50 4.18 11.14 -22.16
CA CYS A 50 3.86 12.27 -21.32
C CYS A 50 3.99 13.59 -22.10
N PRO A 51 2.96 14.47 -22.13
CA PRO A 51 3.04 15.75 -22.80
C PRO A 51 3.94 16.77 -22.09
N VAL A 52 4.29 16.50 -20.83
CA VAL A 52 5.16 17.33 -19.99
C VAL A 52 6.58 16.78 -20.00
N ASN A 53 7.58 17.66 -20.04
CA ASN A 53 8.99 17.26 -19.96
C ASN A 53 9.40 17.01 -18.50
N ILE A 54 9.10 15.80 -18.01
CA ILE A 54 9.37 15.36 -16.63
C ILE A 54 10.85 15.52 -16.27
N GLU A 55 11.77 15.22 -17.20
CA GLU A 55 13.22 15.27 -16.97
C GLU A 55 13.73 16.66 -16.53
N ASN A 56 13.04 17.72 -16.95
CA ASN A 56 13.44 19.12 -16.72
C ASN A 56 12.81 19.76 -15.47
N LEU A 57 12.08 18.99 -14.65
CA LEU A 57 11.51 19.49 -13.41
C LEU A 57 12.59 19.77 -12.36
N ASN A 58 12.25 20.62 -11.37
CA ASN A 58 13.18 20.96 -10.29
C ASN A 58 13.17 19.91 -9.17
N TYR A 59 13.93 18.83 -9.37
CA TYR A 59 14.11 17.76 -8.38
C TYR A 59 14.87 18.18 -7.11
N THR A 60 15.39 19.41 -7.04
CA THR A 60 16.01 19.94 -5.82
C THR A 60 14.98 20.07 -4.71
N ILE A 61 13.72 20.38 -5.04
CA ILE A 61 12.63 20.55 -4.08
C ILE A 61 12.48 19.30 -3.21
N ILE A 62 12.49 18.11 -3.83
CA ILE A 62 12.37 16.83 -3.12
C ILE A 62 13.69 16.37 -2.50
N THR A 63 14.82 16.46 -3.23
CA THR A 63 16.12 15.95 -2.74
C THR A 63 16.76 16.77 -1.63
N SER A 64 16.38 18.04 -1.49
CA SER A 64 16.81 18.89 -0.38
C SER A 64 16.07 18.59 0.91
N GLN A 65 14.78 18.22 0.85
CA GLN A 65 13.90 18.08 2.01
C GLN A 65 13.70 16.61 2.43
N CYS A 66 13.53 15.69 1.47
CA CYS A 66 13.34 14.28 1.73
C CYS A 66 14.68 13.55 1.79
N LYS A 67 15.21 13.33 3.00
CA LYS A 67 16.53 12.68 3.18
C LYS A 67 16.43 11.35 3.92
N GLY A 68 17.17 10.38 3.42
CA GLY A 68 17.39 9.10 4.09
C GLY A 68 18.35 9.24 5.29
N PRO A 69 18.47 8.19 6.12
CA PRO A 69 17.87 6.86 5.94
C PRO A 69 16.42 6.74 6.43
N ASN A 70 15.94 7.68 7.25
CA ASN A 70 14.65 7.55 7.93
C ASN A 70 13.45 8.15 7.16
N TYR A 71 13.71 8.88 6.06
CA TYR A 71 12.70 9.47 5.16
C TYR A 71 11.46 10.02 5.88
N PRO A 72 11.59 11.15 6.60
CA PRO A 72 10.49 11.71 7.38
C PRO A 72 9.27 12.01 6.49
N PRO A 73 8.05 11.51 6.82
CA PRO A 73 6.89 11.62 5.93
C PRO A 73 6.51 13.06 5.57
N GLU A 74 6.41 13.96 6.56
CA GLU A 74 5.93 15.32 6.34
C GLU A 74 6.76 16.12 5.29
N PRO A 75 8.09 16.26 5.42
CA PRO A 75 8.88 16.97 4.40
C PRO A 75 8.98 16.20 3.08
N CYS A 76 8.90 14.86 3.10
CA CYS A 76 8.91 14.05 1.88
C CYS A 76 7.63 14.22 1.06
N CYS A 77 6.47 14.22 1.73
CA CYS A 77 5.18 14.36 1.06
C CYS A 77 4.92 15.81 0.67
N SER A 78 5.26 16.77 1.52
CA SER A 78 5.15 18.20 1.20
C SER A 78 5.96 18.59 -0.04
N SER A 79 7.22 18.15 -0.12
CA SER A 79 8.07 18.42 -1.28
C SER A 79 7.65 17.65 -2.54
N LEU A 80 7.08 16.45 -2.41
CA LEU A 80 6.49 15.72 -3.53
C LEU A 80 5.24 16.46 -4.06
N THR A 81 4.38 16.94 -3.17
CA THR A 81 3.20 17.75 -3.51
C THR A 81 3.60 19.01 -4.27
N GLU A 82 4.62 19.74 -3.81
CA GLU A 82 5.12 20.94 -4.49
C GLU A 82 5.63 20.65 -5.91
N LEU A 83 6.28 19.50 -6.12
CA LEU A 83 6.76 19.05 -7.43
C LEU A 83 5.62 18.56 -8.34
N ALA A 84 4.67 17.80 -7.81
CA ALA A 84 3.66 17.07 -8.57
C ALA A 84 2.40 17.90 -8.86
N CYS A 85 1.98 18.76 -7.93
CA CYS A 85 0.71 19.47 -8.06
C CYS A 85 0.59 20.41 -9.28
N PRO A 86 1.66 21.11 -9.72
CA PRO A 86 1.59 21.91 -10.95
C PRO A 86 1.25 21.09 -12.21
N ILE A 87 1.48 19.78 -12.19
CA ILE A 87 1.28 18.86 -13.32
C ILE A 87 0.32 17.70 -12.97
N ALA A 88 -0.49 17.87 -11.91
CA ALA A 88 -1.36 16.82 -11.39
C ALA A 88 -2.38 16.31 -12.42
N SER A 89 -2.84 17.16 -13.34
CA SER A 89 -3.79 16.77 -14.39
C SER A 89 -3.18 15.71 -15.32
N ASP A 90 -1.92 15.89 -15.72
CA ASP A 90 -1.22 14.95 -16.60
C ASP A 90 -0.80 13.69 -15.83
N LEU A 91 -0.36 13.83 -14.57
CA LEU A 91 0.01 12.70 -13.72
C LEU A 91 -1.16 11.77 -13.37
N ASN A 92 -2.37 12.33 -13.22
CA ASN A 92 -3.57 11.55 -12.89
C ASN A 92 -4.28 10.98 -14.14
N ASP A 93 -3.80 11.28 -15.35
CA ASP A 93 -4.34 10.72 -16.59
C ASP A 93 -3.74 9.33 -16.86
N GLN A 94 -4.56 8.31 -16.63
CA GLN A 94 -4.21 6.89 -16.82
C GLN A 94 -3.92 6.52 -18.29
N THR A 95 -4.13 7.43 -19.25
CA THR A 95 -3.85 7.19 -20.68
C THR A 95 -2.42 7.54 -21.10
N ASN A 96 -1.63 8.19 -20.23
CA ASN A 96 -0.23 8.55 -20.47
C ASN A 96 0.72 7.93 -19.42
N ASP A 97 2.03 8.05 -19.65
CA ASP A 97 3.11 7.50 -18.82
C ASP A 97 3.79 8.53 -17.90
N CYS A 98 3.15 9.68 -17.63
CA CYS A 98 3.73 10.73 -16.81
C CYS A 98 4.04 10.29 -15.38
N ASP A 99 3.18 9.45 -14.79
CA ASP A 99 3.36 8.88 -13.45
C ASP A 99 4.61 7.99 -13.37
N ASP A 100 4.73 7.07 -14.34
CA ASP A 100 5.84 6.13 -14.45
C ASP A 100 7.17 6.88 -14.66
N GLN A 101 7.17 7.88 -15.54
CA GLN A 101 8.35 8.71 -15.77
C GLN A 101 8.73 9.53 -14.53
N LEU A 102 7.77 10.17 -13.85
CA LEU A 102 8.04 11.00 -12.68
C LEU A 102 8.69 10.19 -11.56
N PHE A 103 8.10 9.05 -11.19
CA PHE A 103 8.64 8.22 -10.11
C PHE A 103 9.96 7.55 -10.49
N SER A 104 10.18 7.23 -11.76
CA SER A 104 11.48 6.76 -12.26
C SER A 104 12.58 7.82 -12.09
N TYR A 105 12.33 9.06 -12.50
CA TYR A 105 13.29 10.16 -12.35
C TYR A 105 13.54 10.53 -10.88
N ILE A 106 12.49 10.63 -10.06
CA ILE A 106 12.64 10.89 -8.62
C ILE A 106 13.53 9.82 -7.99
N THR A 107 13.27 8.55 -8.27
CA THR A 107 14.01 7.41 -7.73
C THR A 107 15.48 7.45 -8.13
N THR A 108 15.78 7.72 -9.39
CA THR A 108 17.15 7.72 -9.91
C THR A 108 17.97 8.94 -9.45
N VAL A 109 17.39 10.14 -9.47
CA VAL A 109 18.08 11.38 -9.04
C VAL A 109 18.29 11.41 -7.52
N GLY A 110 17.25 11.03 -6.76
CA GLY A 110 17.28 11.07 -5.30
C GLY A 110 17.81 9.81 -4.62
N LYS A 111 18.04 8.72 -5.37
CA LYS A 111 18.39 7.39 -4.84
C LYS A 111 17.38 6.90 -3.80
N TYR A 112 16.09 7.13 -4.05
CA TYR A 112 15.03 6.68 -3.14
C TYR A 112 14.75 5.19 -3.33
N PRO A 113 14.33 4.47 -2.28
CA PRO A 113 13.84 3.12 -2.43
C PRO A 113 12.51 3.10 -3.21
N PRO A 114 12.28 2.07 -4.05
CA PRO A 114 11.04 1.95 -4.82
C PRO A 114 9.83 1.85 -3.87
N GLY A 115 8.74 2.55 -4.21
CA GLY A 115 7.52 2.56 -3.41
C GLY A 115 7.56 3.40 -2.13
N LEU A 116 8.66 4.12 -1.85
CA LEU A 116 8.78 4.98 -0.66
C LEU A 116 7.59 5.94 -0.54
N PHE A 117 7.35 6.75 -1.57
CA PHE A 117 6.31 7.77 -1.55
C PHE A 117 4.91 7.18 -1.45
N SER A 118 4.64 6.07 -2.15
CA SER A 118 3.37 5.34 -2.02
C SER A 118 3.12 4.77 -0.62
N SER A 119 4.19 4.55 0.16
CA SER A 119 4.10 4.02 1.52
C SER A 119 3.92 5.09 2.59
N ILE A 120 4.56 6.26 2.44
CA ILE A 120 4.57 7.32 3.45
C ILE A 120 3.64 8.50 3.13
N CYS A 121 3.26 8.68 1.87
CA CYS A 121 2.42 9.77 1.40
C CYS A 121 1.01 9.28 1.05
N LYS A 122 0.16 9.25 2.08
CA LYS A 122 -1.28 8.95 1.95
C LYS A 122 -2.04 9.98 2.77
N ASP A 123 -2.51 11.05 2.12
CA ASP A 123 -3.33 12.06 2.79
C ASP A 123 -4.76 11.56 2.99
N SER A 124 -5.26 10.77 2.04
CA SER A 124 -6.62 10.20 2.08
C SER A 124 -6.70 8.88 1.31
N GLU A 125 -7.87 8.22 1.32
CA GLU A 125 -8.16 7.06 0.48
C GLU A 125 -8.02 7.35 -1.02
N ARG A 126 -8.03 8.63 -1.43
CA ARG A 126 -7.84 9.08 -2.82
C ARG A 126 -6.39 9.36 -3.20
N GLY A 127 -5.45 9.22 -2.26
CA GLY A 127 -4.02 9.45 -2.50
C GLY A 127 -3.51 10.77 -1.94
N LEU A 128 -2.54 11.36 -2.65
CA LEU A 128 -1.92 12.65 -2.31
C LEU A 128 -2.82 13.79 -2.83
N GLU A 129 -3.30 14.64 -1.93
CA GLU A 129 -4.25 15.70 -2.31
C GLU A 129 -3.51 17.03 -2.55
N CYS A 130 -3.70 17.60 -3.73
CA CYS A 130 -3.18 18.92 -4.07
C CYS A 130 -4.03 20.02 -3.43
N HIS A 131 -3.57 20.53 -2.30
CA HIS A 131 -4.15 21.71 -1.68
C HIS A 131 -3.58 22.97 -2.36
N PRO A 132 -4.39 24.02 -2.60
CA PRO A 132 -3.85 25.31 -3.00
C PRO A 132 -2.81 25.75 -1.96
N ALA A 133 -1.60 26.07 -2.42
CA ALA A 133 -0.46 26.36 -1.56
C ALA A 133 -0.85 27.36 -0.46
N THR A 134 -0.90 26.87 0.78
CA THR A 134 -1.03 27.75 1.93
C THR A 134 0.36 28.34 2.18
N PRO A 135 0.51 29.66 2.42
CA PRO A 135 1.82 30.24 2.75
C PRO A 135 2.46 29.48 3.91
N PRO A 136 3.80 29.41 3.97
CA PRO A 136 4.51 28.64 4.99
C PRO A 136 3.98 29.00 6.37
N THR A 137 3.48 27.99 7.09
CA THR A 137 3.10 28.17 8.49
C THR A 137 4.36 28.59 9.25
N PRO A 138 4.36 29.73 9.96
CA PRO A 138 5.51 30.11 10.76
C PRO A 138 5.75 29.04 11.82
N THR A 139 6.96 28.47 11.82
CA THR A 139 7.48 27.62 12.88
C THR A 139 7.23 28.27 14.25
N PRO A 140 6.59 27.60 15.22
CA PRO A 140 6.48 28.16 16.55
C PRO A 140 7.87 28.26 17.19
N THR A 141 8.35 29.49 17.35
CA THR A 141 9.52 29.84 18.17
C THR A 141 9.30 29.33 19.60
N PRO A 142 10.21 28.55 20.19
CA PRO A 142 10.09 28.13 21.58
C PRO A 142 10.25 29.35 22.50
N THR A 143 9.14 29.79 23.10
CA THR A 143 9.11 30.82 24.14
C THR A 143 9.09 30.12 25.50
N PRO A 144 9.76 30.65 26.55
CA PRO A 144 10.15 29.87 27.72
C PRO A 144 8.97 29.40 28.57
N THR A 145 9.14 28.21 29.14
CA THR A 145 8.33 27.52 30.14
C THR A 145 7.76 28.43 31.24
N THR A 146 6.43 28.46 31.34
CA THR A 146 5.72 28.71 32.60
C THR A 146 5.18 27.38 33.13
N ILE A 147 5.71 26.98 34.28
CA ILE A 147 5.30 25.80 35.03
C ILE A 147 3.90 26.07 35.61
N ALA A 148 2.89 25.40 35.07
CA ALA A 148 1.57 25.29 35.70
C ALA A 148 1.41 23.85 36.20
N ASN A 149 1.62 23.67 37.50
CA ASN A 149 1.33 22.42 38.19
C ASN A 149 -0.20 22.21 38.19
N ALA A 150 -0.68 21.21 37.48
CA ALA A 150 -2.04 20.70 37.62
C ALA A 150 -1.98 19.19 37.90
N ALA A 151 -2.48 18.83 39.08
CA ALA A 151 -2.37 17.52 39.69
C ALA A 151 -3.07 16.41 38.88
N THR A 152 -2.39 15.27 38.82
CA THR A 152 -2.86 13.96 38.38
C THR A 152 -3.99 13.42 39.26
N PRO A 153 -4.97 12.71 38.69
CA PRO A 153 -5.55 11.55 39.36
C PRO A 153 -5.04 10.25 38.73
N ILE A 154 -4.48 9.41 39.61
CA ILE A 154 -3.92 8.09 39.35
C ILE A 154 -5.07 7.13 39.03
N GLY A 155 -5.19 6.72 37.77
CA GLY A 155 -6.05 5.61 37.35
C GLY A 155 -5.30 4.29 37.46
N ILE A 156 -5.57 3.54 38.52
CA ILE A 156 -5.07 2.17 38.74
C ILE A 156 -5.83 1.23 37.79
N PHE A 157 -5.15 0.62 36.82
CA PHE A 157 -5.68 -0.53 36.08
C PHE A 157 -4.73 -1.73 36.20
N PRO A 158 -5.24 -2.92 36.55
CA PRO A 158 -4.45 -4.11 36.86
C PRO A 158 -3.82 -4.77 35.63
N PRO A 159 -2.78 -5.61 35.82
CA PRO A 159 -2.10 -6.30 34.73
C PRO A 159 -2.91 -7.52 34.31
N ILE A 160 -3.39 -7.57 33.06
CA ILE A 160 -3.86 -8.81 32.45
C ILE A 160 -2.75 -9.34 31.55
N VAL A 161 -2.03 -10.31 32.11
CA VAL A 161 -1.16 -11.24 31.41
C VAL A 161 -2.05 -12.32 30.79
N ILE A 162 -2.28 -12.29 29.49
CA ILE A 162 -2.64 -13.50 28.71
C ILE A 162 -1.97 -13.43 27.34
N ALA A 163 -0.77 -13.98 27.25
CA ALA A 163 -0.26 -14.62 26.05
C ALA A 163 -0.57 -16.14 26.16
N PRO A 164 -0.43 -16.99 25.13
CA PRO A 164 -0.62 -16.82 23.69
C PRO A 164 -1.35 -18.06 23.08
N LEU A 165 -2.44 -17.90 22.33
CA LEU A 165 -3.00 -19.01 21.51
C LEU A 165 -3.41 -18.62 20.07
N LEU A 166 -3.14 -17.39 19.64
CA LEU A 166 -3.42 -16.94 18.26
C LEU A 166 -2.17 -16.82 17.37
N PHE A 167 -0.99 -17.14 17.90
CA PHE A 167 0.27 -17.06 17.15
C PHE A 167 0.45 -18.03 15.96
N PRO A 168 -0.21 -19.21 15.86
CA PRO A 168 -0.03 -20.02 14.66
C PRO A 168 -0.78 -19.45 13.44
N LEU A 169 -1.88 -18.72 13.61
CA LEU A 169 -2.66 -18.18 12.49
C LEU A 169 -1.94 -17.01 11.78
N HIS A 170 -1.18 -16.20 12.53
CA HIS A 170 -0.41 -15.11 11.93
C HIS A 170 0.80 -15.63 11.14
N PHE A 171 1.47 -16.69 11.61
CA PHE A 171 2.63 -17.25 10.90
C PHE A 171 2.24 -17.99 9.62
N PHE A 172 1.07 -18.64 9.59
CA PHE A 172 0.55 -19.29 8.38
C PHE A 172 0.12 -18.27 7.31
N CYS A 173 -0.44 -17.12 7.71
CA CYS A 173 -0.85 -16.09 6.75
C CYS A 173 0.36 -15.43 6.05
N VAL A 174 1.43 -15.13 6.80
CA VAL A 174 2.63 -14.48 6.26
C VAL A 174 3.39 -15.39 5.27
N LYS A 175 3.38 -16.71 5.44
CA LYS A 175 4.07 -17.64 4.52
C LYS A 175 3.32 -17.84 3.20
N ILE A 176 2.01 -17.65 3.19
CA ILE A 176 1.16 -17.78 1.99
C ILE A 176 1.23 -16.55 1.09
N LEU A 177 1.46 -15.36 1.65
CA LEU A 177 1.56 -14.13 0.88
C LEU A 177 2.90 -13.97 0.12
N LEU A 178 3.92 -14.75 0.47
CA LEU A 178 5.23 -14.70 -0.19
C LEU A 178 5.35 -15.66 -1.40
N LEU A 179 4.27 -16.39 -1.74
CA LEU A 179 4.21 -17.38 -2.82
C LEU A 179 3.23 -17.00 -3.93
N ILE A 180 2.78 -15.74 -3.97
CA ILE A 180 1.97 -15.18 -5.07
C ILE A 180 2.78 -14.05 -5.72
#